data_AF-A0A6B1DBG7-F1
#
_entry.id   AF-A0A6B1DBG7-F1
#
_cell.length_a   1.000
_cell.length_b   1.000
_cell.length_c   1.000
_cell.angle_alpha   90.00
_cell.angle_beta   90.00
_cell.angle_gamma   90.00
#
_symmetry.space_group_name_H-M   'P 1'
#
loop_
_entity.id
_entity.type
_entity.pdbx_description
1 polymer ?
#
loop_
_entity_poly.entity_id
_entity_poly.type
_entity_poly.pdbx_seq_one_letter_code
_entity_poly.pdbx_strand_id
1 'polypeptide(L)'
;MATSASTINLQTGEEARQATAISPARLIGRRFLRNKLAIAGGVVLTLLYMSALFADFIAPVPYTEVHEDYVFVPPQLPRFRDEQGNFHLRPFVYGLDSELDMDTFRFVYSEIHEEKYLIKLFVEGYEYKLLGLIPFNRHLYGVDAPGVFYLLGSDDLGHDMVARVFMGARISLTIGLVGVILTIIFGATLGTVSGFYGGGLDTMIQRIIEFLMSFPAIPLWAALAAAMPPNWSPLQRFFAISVILSLIEWTGLARQVRAKVLSFREMEYTLAARAAGASDARIIFRHMLPNAFSHIIVVATLAIPGMILAETALSFLGLGIQPPQTSWGALLKQAQLVSVLLQQPWLLIPAFFVIAAVLTFNFVGDGLRDAVDPYSL
;
A
#
# COMPACT_ATOMS: atom_id res chain seq x y z
N MET A 1 -4.29 65.33 -18.95
CA MET A 1 -5.00 64.36 -18.07
C MET A 1 -5.31 63.02 -18.77
N ALA A 2 -4.57 62.60 -19.81
CA ALA A 2 -4.85 61.37 -20.57
C ALA A 2 -3.66 60.38 -20.63
N THR A 3 -2.67 60.52 -19.75
CA THR A 3 -1.43 59.73 -19.78
C THR A 3 -1.17 58.88 -18.54
N SER A 4 -2.00 58.96 -17.48
CA SER A 4 -1.80 58.16 -16.26
C SER A 4 -2.71 56.94 -16.12
N ALA A 5 -3.76 56.82 -16.93
CA ALA A 5 -4.71 55.70 -16.85
C ALA A 5 -4.28 54.46 -17.65
N SER A 6 -3.44 54.63 -18.69
CA SER A 6 -2.94 53.51 -19.50
C SER A 6 -1.76 52.79 -18.83
N THR A 7 -0.95 53.49 -18.03
CA THR A 7 0.22 52.92 -17.34
C THR A 7 -0.16 52.04 -16.14
N ILE A 8 -1.25 52.36 -15.44
CA ILE A 8 -1.71 51.58 -14.27
C ILE A 8 -2.28 50.22 -14.70
N ASN A 9 -2.96 50.15 -15.85
CA ASN A 9 -3.46 48.89 -16.42
C ASN A 9 -2.36 48.03 -17.06
N LEU A 10 -1.27 48.65 -17.53
CA LEU A 10 -0.12 47.90 -18.07
C LEU A 10 0.74 47.31 -16.95
N GLN A 11 0.92 48.02 -15.83
CA GLN A 11 1.67 47.50 -14.67
C GLN A 11 0.95 46.35 -13.97
N THR A 12 -0.37 46.44 -13.79
CA THR A 12 -1.19 45.32 -13.26
C THR A 12 -1.25 44.14 -14.24
N GLY A 13 -1.23 44.40 -15.55
CA GLY A 13 -1.11 43.37 -16.58
C GLY A 13 0.28 42.73 -16.66
N GLU A 14 1.35 43.47 -16.40
CA GLU A 14 2.73 42.97 -16.37
C GLU A 14 3.07 42.23 -15.08
N GLU A 15 2.57 42.66 -13.92
CA GLU A 15 2.69 41.92 -12.66
C GLU A 15 1.86 40.62 -12.69
N ALA A 16 0.68 40.65 -13.31
CA ALA A 16 -0.11 39.44 -13.59
C ALA A 16 0.58 38.51 -14.60
N ARG A 17 1.28 39.05 -15.62
CA ARG A 17 2.10 38.28 -16.57
C ARG A 17 3.41 37.77 -15.95
N GLN A 18 4.01 38.49 -14.99
CA GLN A 18 5.19 38.06 -14.24
C GLN A 18 4.86 37.00 -13.19
N ALA A 19 3.62 36.93 -12.71
CA ALA A 19 3.11 35.78 -11.96
C ALA A 19 2.97 34.50 -12.82
N THR A 20 3.16 34.59 -14.16
CA THR A 20 2.90 33.49 -15.12
C THR A 20 4.17 32.74 -15.56
N ALA A 21 5.06 32.39 -14.63
CA ALA A 21 6.22 31.52 -14.94
C ALA A 21 6.35 30.30 -14.01
N ILE A 22 5.33 29.99 -13.22
CA ILE A 22 5.32 28.77 -12.40
C ILE A 22 4.64 27.68 -13.21
N SER A 23 5.40 26.66 -13.62
CA SER A 23 4.87 25.44 -14.24
C SER A 23 3.68 24.91 -13.43
N PRO A 24 2.57 24.47 -14.06
CA PRO A 24 1.42 23.91 -13.36
C PRO A 24 1.79 22.85 -12.31
N ALA A 25 2.79 22.02 -12.60
CA ALA A 25 3.31 21.02 -11.66
C ALA A 25 3.92 21.64 -10.39
N ARG A 26 4.65 22.76 -10.51
CA ARG A 26 5.22 23.48 -9.36
C ARG A 26 4.12 24.12 -8.52
N LEU A 27 3.04 24.56 -9.13
CA LEU A 27 1.90 25.16 -8.42
C LEU A 27 1.13 24.09 -7.64
N ILE A 28 0.85 22.94 -8.25
CA ILE A 28 0.27 21.77 -7.58
C ILE A 28 1.17 21.33 -6.41
N GLY A 29 2.49 21.20 -6.64
CA GLY A 29 3.42 20.82 -5.58
C GLY A 29 3.41 21.79 -4.38
N ARG A 30 3.37 23.11 -4.64
CA ARG A 30 3.27 24.11 -3.56
C ARG A 30 1.95 24.01 -2.79
N ARG A 31 0.83 23.75 -3.48
CA ARG A 31 -0.48 23.56 -2.84
C ARG A 31 -0.51 22.29 -1.99
N PHE A 32 0.02 21.19 -2.51
CA PHE A 32 0.15 19.93 -1.78
C PHE A 32 0.94 20.12 -0.47
N LEU A 33 2.07 20.84 -0.52
CA LEU A 33 2.90 21.14 0.65
C LEU A 33 2.25 22.08 1.68
N ARG A 34 1.08 22.66 1.40
CA ARG A 34 0.31 23.41 2.42
C ARG A 34 -0.57 22.50 3.25
N ASN A 35 -0.95 21.33 2.73
CA ASN A 35 -1.79 20.38 3.46
C ASN A 35 -0.92 19.56 4.44
N LYS A 36 -1.00 19.91 5.74
CA LYS A 36 -0.22 19.27 6.80
C LYS A 36 -0.54 17.77 6.94
N LEU A 37 -1.80 17.37 6.75
CA LEU A 37 -2.21 15.97 6.82
C LEU A 37 -1.64 15.18 5.65
N ALA A 38 -1.65 15.76 4.45
CA ALA A 38 -1.05 15.13 3.27
C ALA A 38 0.47 14.96 3.41
N ILE A 39 1.18 15.94 3.98
CA ILE A 39 2.61 15.83 4.28
C ILE A 39 2.87 14.75 5.33
N ALA A 40 2.15 14.77 6.45
CA ALA A 40 2.29 13.76 7.50
C ALA A 40 2.01 12.35 6.94
N GLY A 41 0.95 12.21 6.15
CA GLY A 41 0.63 10.98 5.41
C GLY A 41 1.77 10.54 4.51
N GLY A 42 2.33 11.46 3.71
CA GLY A 42 3.46 11.18 2.83
C GLY A 42 4.73 10.73 3.57
N VAL A 43 5.02 11.32 4.73
CA VAL A 43 6.15 10.91 5.58
C VAL A 43 5.95 9.49 6.10
N VAL A 44 4.79 9.18 6.69
CA VAL A 44 4.49 7.84 7.21
C VAL A 44 4.48 6.81 6.07
N LEU A 45 3.91 7.15 4.92
CA LEU A 45 3.91 6.28 3.75
C LEU A 45 5.33 6.00 3.25
N THR A 46 6.20 7.01 3.24
CA THR A 46 7.62 6.84 2.91
C THR A 46 8.29 5.89 3.90
N LEU A 47 8.02 6.03 5.20
CA LEU A 47 8.55 5.11 6.21
C LEU A 47 8.04 3.67 6.02
N LEU A 48 6.78 3.48 5.63
CA LEU A 48 6.22 2.15 5.33
C LEU A 48 6.87 1.52 4.09
N TYR A 49 7.08 2.28 3.03
CA TYR A 49 7.80 1.76 1.86
C TYR A 49 9.28 1.49 2.14
N MET A 50 9.92 2.33 2.97
CA MET A 50 11.29 2.10 3.41
C MET A 50 11.39 0.84 4.28
N SER A 51 10.44 0.62 5.19
CA SER A 51 10.43 -0.60 6.00
C SER A 51 10.19 -1.85 5.16
N ALA A 52 9.33 -1.78 4.14
CA ALA A 52 9.17 -2.86 3.16
C ALA A 52 10.44 -3.08 2.33
N LEU A 53 11.10 -2.01 1.89
CA LEU A 53 12.33 -2.11 1.09
C LEU A 53 13.46 -2.77 1.87
N PHE A 54 13.65 -2.35 3.13
CA PHE A 54 14.67 -2.86 4.05
C PHE A 54 14.16 -3.99 4.95
N ALA A 55 13.10 -4.70 4.56
CA ALA A 55 12.50 -5.74 5.40
C ALA A 55 13.48 -6.85 5.79
N ASP A 56 14.31 -7.34 4.87
CA ASP A 56 15.35 -8.35 5.17
C ASP A 56 16.42 -7.82 6.14
N PHE A 57 16.70 -6.51 6.09
CA PHE A 57 17.62 -5.88 7.04
C PHE A 57 16.98 -5.72 8.43
N ILE A 58 15.67 -5.46 8.51
CA ILE A 58 14.94 -5.31 9.77
C ILE A 58 14.68 -6.67 10.43
N ALA A 59 14.40 -7.70 9.63
CA ALA A 59 14.10 -9.05 10.08
C ALA A 59 15.36 -9.70 10.70
N PRO A 60 15.33 -10.14 11.97
CA PRO A 60 16.46 -10.81 12.60
C PRO A 60 16.65 -12.24 12.09
N VAL A 61 15.56 -12.89 11.66
CA VAL A 61 15.51 -14.26 11.15
C VAL A 61 14.68 -14.31 9.87
N PRO A 62 14.87 -15.32 8.99
CA PRO A 62 14.02 -15.55 7.83
C PRO A 62 12.54 -15.66 8.23
N TYR A 63 11.67 -14.99 7.49
CA TYR A 63 10.22 -14.96 7.76
C TYR A 63 9.49 -16.31 7.59
N THR A 64 10.20 -17.33 7.10
CA THR A 64 9.73 -18.72 6.91
C THR A 64 10.36 -19.69 7.90
N GLU A 65 11.25 -19.23 8.79
CA GLU A 65 11.90 -20.09 9.77
C GLU A 65 10.93 -20.43 10.90
N VAL A 66 10.73 -21.73 11.11
CA VAL A 66 9.81 -22.30 12.10
C VAL A 66 10.61 -22.62 13.35
N HIS A 67 10.12 -22.16 14.50
CA HIS A 67 10.69 -22.44 15.81
C HIS A 67 9.64 -23.13 16.68
N GLU A 68 9.61 -24.47 16.65
CA GLU A 68 8.54 -25.26 17.31
C GLU A 68 8.50 -25.06 18.83
N ASP A 69 9.64 -24.78 19.47
CA ASP A 69 9.74 -24.55 20.91
C ASP A 69 9.25 -23.16 21.35
N TYR A 70 9.01 -22.25 20.38
CA TYR A 70 8.69 -20.84 20.61
C TYR A 70 7.37 -20.43 19.92
N VAL A 71 6.35 -21.26 20.05
CA VAL A 71 5.00 -21.01 19.50
C VAL A 71 4.18 -20.07 20.38
N PHE A 72 3.59 -19.02 19.82
CA PHE A 72 2.82 -18.00 20.54
C PHE A 72 3.59 -17.33 21.71
N VAL A 73 4.87 -17.04 21.51
CA VAL A 73 5.67 -16.24 22.44
C VAL A 73 5.13 -14.80 22.44
N PRO A 74 4.85 -14.21 23.62
CA PRO A 74 4.43 -12.83 23.72
C PRO A 74 5.59 -11.86 23.35
N PRO A 75 5.29 -10.60 22.98
CA PRO A 75 6.32 -9.61 22.66
C PRO A 75 7.32 -9.40 23.81
N GLN A 76 8.61 -9.55 23.50
CA GLN A 76 9.68 -9.27 24.43
C GLN A 76 10.12 -7.81 24.32
N LEU A 77 10.05 -7.06 25.42
CA LEU A 77 10.47 -5.67 25.46
C LEU A 77 11.96 -5.56 25.88
N PRO A 78 12.78 -4.78 25.17
CA PRO A 78 14.16 -4.49 25.57
C PRO A 78 14.23 -3.88 26.98
N ARG A 79 15.04 -4.47 27.88
CA ARG A 79 15.25 -3.95 29.24
C ARG A 79 16.64 -3.35 29.38
N PHE A 80 16.74 -2.24 30.12
CA PHE A 80 18.01 -1.59 30.47
C PHE A 80 18.40 -1.77 31.94
N ARG A 81 17.48 -2.24 32.78
CA ARG A 81 17.72 -2.50 34.20
C ARG A 81 17.44 -3.96 34.49
N ASP A 82 18.33 -4.58 35.25
CA ASP A 82 18.09 -5.90 35.78
C ASP A 82 17.21 -5.85 37.04
N GLU A 83 16.82 -7.04 37.51
CA GLU A 83 16.01 -7.19 38.72
C GLU A 83 16.71 -6.66 39.99
N GLN A 84 18.05 -6.65 39.97
CA GLN A 84 18.90 -6.15 41.05
C GLN A 84 19.08 -4.61 41.00
N GLY A 85 18.49 -3.94 40.01
CA GLY A 85 18.53 -2.49 39.82
C GLY A 85 19.78 -1.96 39.11
N ASN A 86 20.68 -2.84 38.65
CA ASN A 86 21.86 -2.47 37.87
C ASN A 86 21.45 -2.00 36.48
N PHE A 87 21.99 -0.85 36.07
CA PHE A 87 21.77 -0.30 34.74
C PHE A 87 22.79 -0.86 33.75
N HIS A 88 22.30 -1.44 32.66
CA HIS A 88 23.08 -1.88 31.53
C HIS A 88 23.01 -0.85 30.40
N LEU A 89 24.16 -0.47 29.84
CA LEU A 89 24.23 0.48 28.72
C LEU A 89 23.59 -0.08 27.44
N ARG A 90 23.67 -1.40 27.26
CA ARG A 90 23.04 -2.12 26.15
C ARG A 90 21.76 -2.78 26.64
N PRO A 91 20.66 -2.68 25.88
CA PRO A 91 19.45 -3.37 26.27
C PRO A 91 19.64 -4.89 26.14
N PHE A 92 18.89 -5.64 26.94
CA PHE A 92 18.95 -7.09 26.99
C PHE A 92 17.55 -7.69 27.15
N VAL A 93 17.45 -8.98 26.89
CA VAL A 93 16.28 -9.81 27.18
C VAL A 93 16.69 -11.02 28.00
N TYR A 94 15.76 -11.52 28.80
CA TYR A 94 15.97 -12.75 29.56
C TYR A 94 15.72 -13.99 28.69
N GLY A 95 16.33 -15.11 29.07
CA GLY A 95 15.98 -16.41 28.51
C GLY A 95 14.50 -16.73 28.74
N LEU A 96 13.92 -17.54 27.87
CA LEU A 96 12.56 -18.02 28.02
C LEU A 96 12.59 -19.51 28.34
N ASP A 97 11.86 -19.89 29.38
CA ASP A 97 11.45 -21.26 29.60
C ASP A 97 10.01 -21.45 29.13
N SER A 98 9.69 -22.63 28.61
CA SER A 98 8.36 -22.96 28.13
C SER A 98 7.80 -24.15 28.90
N GLU A 99 6.76 -23.90 29.70
CA GLU A 99 6.05 -24.94 30.42
C GLU A 99 4.67 -25.15 29.79
N LEU A 100 4.32 -26.42 29.52
CA LEU A 100 2.97 -26.76 29.12
C LEU A 100 2.08 -26.79 30.36
N ASP A 101 1.20 -25.80 30.50
CA ASP A 101 0.13 -25.82 31.48
C ASP A 101 -0.81 -26.99 31.17
N MET A 102 -0.88 -27.97 32.06
CA MET A 102 -1.65 -29.21 31.89
C MET A 102 -3.16 -29.00 32.02
N ASP A 103 -3.61 -27.89 32.61
CA ASP A 103 -5.03 -27.58 32.74
C ASP A 103 -5.55 -26.89 31.48
N THR A 104 -4.75 -25.99 30.91
CA THR A 104 -5.14 -25.23 29.70
C THR A 104 -4.60 -25.81 28.39
N PHE A 105 -3.66 -26.77 28.46
CA PHE A 105 -2.88 -27.31 27.34
C PHE A 105 -2.20 -26.21 26.52
N ARG A 106 -1.61 -25.22 27.21
CA ARG A 106 -0.95 -24.07 26.57
C ARG A 106 0.47 -23.91 27.07
N PHE A 107 1.35 -23.47 26.19
CA PHE A 107 2.69 -23.04 26.58
C PHE A 107 2.60 -21.71 27.32
N VAL A 108 3.03 -21.71 28.58
CA VAL A 108 3.23 -20.52 29.39
C VAL A 108 4.73 -20.24 29.41
N TYR A 109 5.09 -19.03 29.02
CA TYR A 109 6.48 -18.60 28.95
C TYR A 109 6.87 -17.87 30.22
N SER A 110 7.93 -18.35 30.87
CA SER A 110 8.51 -17.75 32.08
C SER A 110 9.92 -17.24 31.76
N GLU A 111 10.28 -16.09 32.32
CA GLU A 111 11.63 -15.50 32.12
C GLU A 111 12.64 -16.17 33.06
N ILE A 112 13.72 -16.71 32.49
CA ILE A 112 14.88 -17.24 33.23
C ILE A 112 15.80 -16.07 33.54
N HIS A 113 15.79 -15.60 34.79
CA HIS A 113 16.50 -14.38 35.19
C HIS A 113 18.02 -14.57 35.29
N GLU A 114 18.48 -15.81 35.37
CA GLU A 114 19.91 -16.18 35.29
C GLU A 114 20.49 -15.99 33.88
N GLU A 115 19.67 -16.15 32.84
CA GLU A 115 20.10 -16.07 31.46
C GLU A 115 19.80 -14.69 30.87
N LYS A 116 20.85 -13.91 30.63
CA LYS A 116 20.74 -12.55 30.04
C LYS A 116 21.37 -12.52 28.66
N TYR A 117 20.57 -12.23 27.65
CA TYR A 117 21.00 -12.08 26.26
C TYR A 117 21.02 -10.61 25.85
N LEU A 118 22.22 -10.09 25.55
CA LEU A 118 22.38 -8.70 25.13
C LEU A 118 21.87 -8.51 23.70
N ILE A 119 21.03 -7.50 23.50
CA ILE A 119 20.58 -7.11 22.15
C ILE A 119 21.73 -6.36 21.48
N LYS A 120 22.21 -6.92 20.39
CA LYS A 120 23.24 -6.33 19.54
C LYS A 120 22.59 -5.72 18.30
N LEU A 121 23.16 -4.63 17.81
CA LEU A 121 22.78 -4.03 16.53
C LEU A 121 23.75 -4.48 15.45
N PHE A 122 23.27 -4.58 14.20
CA PHE A 122 24.08 -4.97 13.03
C PHE A 122 24.74 -6.34 13.19
N VAL A 123 23.98 -7.32 13.70
CA VAL A 123 24.44 -8.71 13.86
C VAL A 123 24.58 -9.40 12.52
N GLU A 124 25.49 -10.37 12.45
CA GLU A 124 25.62 -11.25 11.29
C GLU A 124 24.59 -12.37 11.40
N GLY A 125 23.87 -12.64 10.31
CA GLY A 125 22.81 -13.65 10.24
C GLY A 125 22.70 -14.25 8.85
N TYR A 126 21.47 -14.54 8.41
CA TYR A 126 21.23 -15.21 7.14
C TYR A 126 21.58 -14.32 5.94
N GLU A 127 22.04 -14.95 4.85
CA GLU A 127 22.37 -14.21 3.64
C GLU A 127 21.10 -13.81 2.87
N TYR A 128 21.05 -12.55 2.44
CA TYR A 128 20.01 -12.03 1.58
C TYR A 128 20.58 -11.07 0.54
N LYS A 129 19.74 -10.68 -0.42
CA LYS A 129 20.09 -9.68 -1.43
C LYS A 129 19.45 -8.36 -1.07
N LEU A 130 20.23 -7.43 -0.53
CA LEU A 130 19.78 -6.06 -0.29
C LEU A 130 19.36 -5.43 -1.61
N LEU A 131 18.13 -4.90 -1.65
CA LEU A 131 17.47 -4.39 -2.86
C LEU A 131 17.39 -5.41 -4.02
N GLY A 132 17.55 -6.71 -3.73
CA GLY A 132 17.60 -7.77 -4.73
C GLY A 132 18.91 -7.87 -5.51
N LEU A 133 19.92 -7.03 -5.21
CA LEU A 133 21.14 -6.90 -6.01
C LEU A 133 22.42 -7.17 -5.23
N ILE A 134 22.53 -6.67 -4.00
CA ILE A 134 23.79 -6.67 -3.25
C ILE A 134 23.74 -7.79 -2.19
N PRO A 135 24.65 -8.79 -2.24
CA PRO A 135 24.71 -9.81 -1.20
C PRO A 135 25.05 -9.14 0.13
N PHE A 136 24.28 -9.46 1.16
CA PHE A 136 24.38 -8.85 2.47
C PHE A 136 23.96 -9.86 3.54
N ASN A 137 24.53 -9.76 4.74
CA ASN A 137 24.36 -10.74 5.81
C ASN A 137 24.19 -10.08 7.19
N ARG A 138 23.98 -8.75 7.23
CA ARG A 138 23.77 -8.03 8.49
C ARG A 138 22.30 -7.68 8.69
N HIS A 139 21.85 -7.80 9.93
CA HIS A 139 20.49 -7.49 10.35
C HIS A 139 20.50 -6.39 11.43
N LEU A 140 19.42 -5.61 11.49
CA LEU A 140 19.29 -4.43 12.33
C LEU A 140 19.58 -4.75 13.79
N TYR A 141 19.06 -5.87 14.28
CA TYR A 141 19.25 -6.33 15.64
C TYR A 141 19.25 -7.86 15.73
N GLY A 142 19.76 -8.38 16.84
CA GLY A 142 19.65 -9.79 17.22
C GLY A 142 20.34 -10.08 18.55
N VAL A 143 20.30 -11.34 18.98
CA VAL A 143 20.91 -11.83 20.21
C VAL A 143 21.84 -13.02 19.88
N ASP A 144 22.84 -13.27 20.73
CA ASP A 144 23.72 -14.42 20.55
C ASP A 144 22.98 -15.72 20.90
N ALA A 145 23.21 -16.77 20.12
CA ALA A 145 22.74 -18.12 20.45
C ALA A 145 23.29 -18.57 21.82
N PRO A 146 22.50 -19.27 22.65
CA PRO A 146 21.18 -19.85 22.34
C PRO A 146 19.97 -18.92 22.55
N GLY A 147 20.18 -17.64 22.87
CA GLY A 147 19.08 -16.71 23.14
C GLY A 147 18.21 -16.42 21.92
N VAL A 148 16.92 -16.15 22.16
CA VAL A 148 15.95 -15.71 21.15
C VAL A 148 15.40 -14.34 21.52
N PHE A 149 14.98 -13.56 20.50
CA PHE A 149 14.40 -12.25 20.71
C PHE A 149 13.22 -11.95 19.77
N TYR A 150 12.00 -12.13 20.29
CA TYR A 150 10.73 -11.90 19.61
C TYR A 150 10.14 -10.53 19.96
N LEU A 151 10.64 -9.47 19.32
CA LEU A 151 10.24 -8.08 19.62
C LEU A 151 8.73 -7.84 19.50
N LEU A 152 8.06 -8.49 18.54
CA LEU A 152 6.60 -8.40 18.34
C LEU A 152 5.89 -9.74 18.63
N GLY A 153 6.57 -10.67 19.29
CA GLY A 153 6.10 -12.02 19.57
C GLY A 153 6.27 -12.98 18.38
N SER A 154 5.72 -14.18 18.54
CA SER A 154 5.70 -15.22 17.52
C SER A 154 4.29 -15.72 17.22
N ASP A 155 4.14 -16.41 16.08
CA ASP A 155 2.87 -17.01 15.64
C ASP A 155 2.70 -18.48 16.07
N ASP A 156 1.66 -19.13 15.55
CA ASP A 156 1.29 -20.53 15.77
C ASP A 156 2.35 -21.57 15.37
N LEU A 157 3.35 -21.15 14.58
CA LEU A 157 4.48 -21.97 14.15
C LEU A 157 5.82 -21.41 14.65
N GLY A 158 5.79 -20.43 15.56
CA GLY A 158 6.99 -19.82 16.13
C GLY A 158 7.77 -18.93 15.15
N HIS A 159 7.16 -18.50 14.05
CA HIS A 159 7.80 -17.50 13.20
C HIS A 159 7.86 -16.15 13.91
N ASP A 160 8.96 -15.43 13.72
CA ASP A 160 9.12 -14.08 14.26
C ASP A 160 8.17 -13.07 13.60
N MET A 161 7.38 -12.37 14.42
CA MET A 161 6.36 -11.45 13.91
C MET A 161 6.94 -10.18 13.29
N VAL A 162 8.13 -9.73 13.70
CA VAL A 162 8.82 -8.62 13.01
C VAL A 162 9.13 -9.03 11.58
N ALA A 163 9.79 -10.17 11.39
CA ALA A 163 10.14 -10.69 10.09
C ALA A 163 8.89 -10.83 9.20
N ARG A 164 7.81 -11.44 9.72
CA ARG A 164 6.58 -11.63 8.93
C ARG A 164 5.86 -10.32 8.60
N VAL A 165 5.80 -9.35 9.52
CA VAL A 165 5.10 -8.06 9.31
C VAL A 165 5.81 -7.21 8.25
N PHE A 166 7.14 -7.07 8.36
CA PHE A 166 7.90 -6.24 7.42
C PHE A 166 8.05 -6.90 6.05
N MET A 167 8.20 -8.23 6.00
CA MET A 167 8.13 -8.95 4.72
C MET A 167 6.73 -8.88 4.11
N GLY A 168 5.68 -8.96 4.94
CA GLY A 168 4.29 -8.81 4.50
C GLY A 168 3.98 -7.43 3.93
N ALA A 169 4.66 -6.39 4.41
CA ALA A 169 4.53 -5.03 3.90
C ALA A 169 4.88 -4.94 2.40
N ARG A 170 5.86 -5.72 1.92
CA ARG A 170 6.21 -5.77 0.49
C ARG A 170 5.02 -6.20 -0.36
N ILE A 171 4.32 -7.25 0.06
CA ILE A 171 3.18 -7.80 -0.68
C ILE A 171 1.99 -6.85 -0.59
N SER A 172 1.58 -6.46 0.62
CA SER A 172 0.37 -5.63 0.80
C SER A 172 0.50 -4.23 0.18
N LEU A 173 1.67 -3.57 0.27
CA LEU A 173 1.88 -2.27 -0.36
C LEU A 173 2.03 -2.34 -1.88
N THR A 174 2.54 -3.46 -2.43
CA THR A 174 2.75 -3.61 -3.88
C THR A 174 1.46 -4.01 -4.59
N ILE A 175 0.62 -4.89 -4.01
CA ILE A 175 -0.67 -5.27 -4.61
C ILE A 175 -1.56 -4.06 -4.82
N GLY A 176 -1.60 -3.15 -3.84
CA GLY A 176 -2.34 -1.89 -3.97
C GLY A 176 -1.91 -1.07 -5.19
N LEU A 177 -0.60 -0.94 -5.42
CA LEU A 177 -0.06 -0.21 -6.56
C LEU A 177 -0.31 -0.92 -7.90
N VAL A 178 -0.06 -2.22 -7.98
CA VAL A 178 -0.24 -3.00 -9.22
C VAL A 178 -1.71 -2.99 -9.64
N GLY A 179 -2.63 -3.22 -8.70
CA GLY A 179 -4.07 -3.16 -8.96
C GLY A 179 -4.49 -1.79 -9.50
N VAL A 180 -4.01 -0.70 -8.91
CA VAL A 180 -4.33 0.66 -9.37
C VAL A 180 -3.72 0.97 -10.73
N ILE A 181 -2.53 0.48 -11.06
CA ILE A 181 -1.95 0.61 -12.41
C ILE A 181 -2.86 -0.07 -13.44
N LEU A 182 -3.34 -1.28 -13.15
CA LEU A 182 -4.30 -1.98 -14.02
C LEU A 182 -5.61 -1.19 -14.14
N THR A 183 -6.12 -0.65 -13.03
CA THR A 183 -7.29 0.23 -13.00
C THR A 183 -7.11 1.44 -13.91
N ILE A 184 -5.95 2.10 -13.88
CA ILE A 184 -5.64 3.23 -14.78
C ILE A 184 -5.62 2.77 -16.23
N ILE A 185 -4.91 1.67 -16.53
CA ILE A 185 -4.76 1.19 -17.90
C ILE A 185 -6.13 0.86 -18.50
N PHE A 186 -6.93 0.02 -17.84
CA PHE A 186 -8.24 -0.37 -18.33
C PHE A 186 -9.24 0.79 -18.28
N GLY A 187 -9.28 1.53 -17.17
CA GLY A 187 -10.20 2.64 -16.94
C GLY A 187 -10.00 3.78 -17.93
N ALA A 188 -8.77 4.28 -18.06
CA ALA A 188 -8.46 5.37 -18.98
C ALA A 188 -8.65 4.95 -20.44
N THR A 189 -8.23 3.74 -20.81
CA THR A 189 -8.33 3.26 -22.21
C THR A 189 -9.78 3.03 -22.59
N LEU A 190 -10.51 2.19 -21.85
CA LEU A 190 -11.89 1.84 -22.20
C LEU A 190 -12.84 3.03 -22.02
N GLY A 191 -12.63 3.86 -21.00
CA GLY A 191 -13.38 5.10 -20.82
C GLY A 191 -13.18 6.08 -21.96
N THR A 192 -11.93 6.27 -22.41
CA THR A 192 -11.63 7.17 -23.54
C THR A 192 -12.19 6.65 -24.85
N VAL A 193 -12.04 5.36 -25.14
CA VAL A 193 -12.59 4.72 -26.34
C VAL A 193 -14.12 4.84 -26.37
N SER A 194 -14.78 4.52 -25.26
CA SER A 194 -16.23 4.63 -25.07
C SER A 194 -16.72 6.08 -25.25
N GLY A 195 -16.06 7.05 -24.63
CA GLY A 195 -16.46 8.46 -24.74
C GLY A 195 -16.16 9.09 -26.10
N PHE A 196 -15.05 8.72 -26.74
CA PHE A 196 -14.62 9.33 -28.00
C PHE A 196 -15.48 8.84 -29.18
N TYR A 197 -15.61 7.52 -29.34
CA TYR A 197 -16.32 6.93 -30.48
C TYR A 197 -17.85 6.92 -30.32
N GLY A 198 -18.37 6.79 -29.09
CA GLY A 198 -19.81 6.76 -28.86
C GLY A 198 -20.54 5.55 -29.49
N GLY A 199 -21.86 5.67 -29.62
CA GLY A 199 -22.69 4.74 -30.38
C GLY A 199 -22.68 3.29 -29.87
N GLY A 200 -22.54 2.33 -30.79
CA GLY A 200 -22.56 0.90 -30.48
C GLY A 200 -21.38 0.44 -29.63
N LEU A 201 -20.17 0.96 -29.88
CA LEU A 201 -18.97 0.61 -29.13
C LEU A 201 -19.08 1.09 -27.68
N ASP A 202 -19.54 2.32 -27.48
CA ASP A 202 -19.86 2.85 -26.18
C ASP A 202 -20.89 1.98 -25.45
N THR A 203 -22.00 1.67 -26.12
CA THR A 203 -23.05 0.81 -25.55
C THR A 203 -22.48 -0.54 -25.11
N MET A 204 -21.68 -1.22 -25.94
CA MET A 204 -21.06 -2.49 -25.59
C MET A 204 -20.17 -2.38 -24.34
N ILE A 205 -19.28 -1.38 -24.29
CA ILE A 205 -18.38 -1.17 -23.14
C ILE A 205 -19.18 -0.89 -21.87
N GLN A 206 -20.23 -0.05 -21.96
CA GLN A 206 -21.09 0.24 -20.81
C GLN A 206 -21.87 -0.99 -20.34
N ARG A 207 -22.35 -1.87 -21.25
CA ARG A 207 -23.01 -3.12 -20.85
C ARG A 207 -22.06 -4.09 -20.13
N ILE A 208 -20.81 -4.18 -20.58
CA ILE A 208 -19.79 -4.97 -19.88
C ILE A 208 -19.55 -4.40 -18.47
N ILE A 209 -19.43 -3.07 -18.35
CA ILE A 209 -19.26 -2.39 -17.06
C ILE A 209 -20.47 -2.65 -16.13
N GLU A 210 -21.69 -2.44 -16.61
CA GLU A 210 -22.92 -2.67 -15.84
C GLU A 210 -23.04 -4.12 -15.40
N PHE A 211 -22.69 -5.07 -16.28
CA PHE A 211 -22.66 -6.49 -15.94
C PHE A 211 -21.67 -6.77 -14.81
N LEU A 212 -20.43 -6.28 -14.91
CA LEU A 212 -19.41 -6.47 -13.87
C LEU A 212 -19.81 -5.83 -12.53
N MET A 213 -20.36 -4.61 -12.57
CA MET A 213 -20.83 -3.89 -11.39
C MET A 213 -22.08 -4.49 -10.75
N SER A 214 -22.79 -5.39 -11.45
CA SER A 214 -23.97 -6.06 -10.88
C SER A 214 -23.60 -7.15 -9.87
N PHE A 215 -22.35 -7.63 -9.89
CA PHE A 215 -21.84 -8.58 -8.91
C PHE A 215 -21.36 -7.88 -7.62
N PRO A 216 -21.66 -8.45 -6.44
CA PRO A 216 -21.00 -8.06 -5.21
C PRO A 216 -19.48 -8.32 -5.28
N ALA A 217 -18.67 -7.29 -5.03
CA ALA A 217 -17.21 -7.36 -5.25
C ALA A 217 -16.52 -8.45 -4.43
N ILE A 218 -16.75 -8.49 -3.11
CA ILE A 218 -16.10 -9.48 -2.22
C ILE A 218 -16.47 -10.92 -2.62
N PRO A 219 -17.76 -11.30 -2.79
CA PRO A 219 -18.12 -12.63 -3.28
C PRO A 219 -17.50 -12.99 -4.64
N LEU A 220 -17.47 -12.05 -5.60
CA LEU A 220 -16.87 -12.31 -6.90
C LEU A 220 -15.36 -12.56 -6.79
N TRP A 221 -14.64 -11.70 -6.05
CA TRP A 221 -13.22 -11.89 -5.80
C TRP A 221 -12.92 -13.20 -5.07
N ALA A 222 -13.71 -13.53 -4.05
CA ALA A 222 -13.57 -14.78 -3.30
C ALA A 222 -13.81 -16.00 -4.19
N ALA A 223 -14.85 -15.98 -5.04
CA ALA A 223 -15.13 -17.07 -5.97
C ALA A 223 -13.99 -17.27 -6.99
N LEU A 224 -13.48 -16.17 -7.56
CA LEU A 224 -12.36 -16.22 -8.50
C LEU A 224 -11.06 -16.67 -7.83
N ALA A 225 -10.78 -16.19 -6.61
CA ALA A 225 -9.60 -16.57 -5.84
C ALA A 225 -9.66 -18.05 -5.40
N ALA A 226 -10.84 -18.54 -5.00
CA ALA A 226 -11.05 -19.94 -4.64
C ALA A 226 -10.92 -20.89 -5.84
N ALA A 227 -11.24 -20.41 -7.06
CA ALA A 227 -11.07 -21.16 -8.29
C ALA A 227 -9.59 -21.24 -8.76
N MET A 228 -8.66 -20.53 -8.12
CA MET A 228 -7.26 -20.56 -8.49
C MET A 228 -6.61 -21.92 -8.15
N PRO A 229 -5.84 -22.52 -9.06
CA PRO A 229 -5.15 -23.77 -8.80
C PRO A 229 -4.21 -23.68 -7.58
N PRO A 230 -4.23 -24.68 -6.68
CA PRO A 230 -3.42 -24.65 -5.45
C PRO A 230 -1.92 -24.72 -5.73
N ASN A 231 -1.51 -25.33 -6.84
CA ASN A 231 -0.12 -25.53 -7.25
C ASN A 231 0.53 -24.32 -7.94
N TRP A 232 -0.18 -23.19 -8.04
CA TRP A 232 0.42 -21.97 -8.58
C TRP A 232 1.55 -21.46 -7.70
N SER A 233 2.63 -21.04 -8.36
CA SER A 233 3.75 -20.40 -7.67
C SER A 233 3.30 -19.14 -6.93
N PRO A 234 4.01 -18.74 -5.86
CA PRO A 234 3.80 -17.48 -5.16
C PRO A 234 3.59 -16.27 -6.07
N LEU A 235 4.44 -16.16 -7.11
CA LEU A 235 4.41 -15.06 -8.06
C LEU A 235 3.16 -15.10 -8.95
N GLN A 236 2.78 -16.28 -9.46
CA GLN A 236 1.56 -16.44 -10.25
C GLN A 236 0.32 -16.07 -9.43
N ARG A 237 0.26 -16.52 -8.16
CA ARG A 237 -0.83 -16.21 -7.25
C ARG A 237 -0.92 -14.71 -6.97
N PHE A 238 0.21 -14.06 -6.70
CA PHE A 238 0.30 -12.61 -6.52
C PHE A 238 -0.26 -11.84 -7.72
N PHE A 239 0.18 -12.19 -8.94
CA PHE A 239 -0.29 -11.52 -10.16
C PHE A 239 -1.78 -11.77 -10.40
N ALA A 240 -2.25 -13.00 -10.19
CA ALA A 240 -3.65 -13.34 -10.35
C ALA A 240 -4.56 -12.58 -9.38
N ILE A 241 -4.19 -12.50 -8.09
CA ILE A 241 -4.93 -11.70 -7.10
C ILE A 241 -4.97 -10.23 -7.53
N SER A 242 -3.84 -9.67 -7.96
CA SER A 242 -3.77 -8.27 -8.44
C SER A 242 -4.71 -8.03 -9.62
N VAL A 243 -4.78 -8.98 -10.57
CA VAL A 243 -5.73 -8.91 -11.70
C VAL A 243 -7.17 -9.02 -11.20
N ILE A 244 -7.49 -10.01 -10.35
CA ILE A 244 -8.84 -10.24 -9.82
C ILE A 244 -9.37 -8.99 -9.12
N LEU A 245 -8.57 -8.38 -8.26
CA LEU A 245 -8.96 -7.15 -7.55
C LEU A 245 -9.19 -6.00 -8.53
N SER A 246 -8.35 -5.87 -9.56
CA SER A 246 -8.50 -4.81 -10.57
C SER A 246 -9.75 -4.98 -11.46
N LEU A 247 -10.30 -6.19 -11.61
CA LEU A 247 -11.39 -6.52 -12.57
C LEU A 247 -12.64 -5.65 -12.43
N ILE A 248 -12.95 -5.18 -11.23
CA ILE A 248 -14.13 -4.36 -10.96
C ILE A 248 -13.74 -2.90 -10.80
N GLU A 249 -12.61 -2.62 -10.18
CA GLU A 249 -12.17 -1.25 -9.82
C GLU A 249 -12.00 -0.33 -11.05
N TRP A 250 -11.56 -0.87 -12.19
CA TRP A 250 -11.40 -0.06 -13.42
C TRP A 250 -12.71 0.51 -13.96
N THR A 251 -13.85 -0.12 -13.65
CA THR A 251 -15.16 0.26 -14.21
C THR A 251 -15.59 1.66 -13.75
N GLY A 252 -15.33 2.00 -12.49
CA GLY A 252 -15.63 3.31 -11.93
C GLY A 252 -14.83 4.42 -12.61
N LEU A 253 -13.53 4.21 -12.81
CA LEU A 253 -12.67 5.15 -13.53
C LEU A 253 -13.08 5.27 -15.01
N ALA A 254 -13.41 4.15 -15.67
CA ALA A 254 -13.85 4.16 -17.06
C ALA A 254 -15.09 5.05 -17.28
N ARG A 255 -16.09 4.95 -16.41
CA ARG A 255 -17.31 5.78 -16.50
C ARG A 255 -17.01 7.26 -16.31
N GLN A 256 -16.12 7.60 -15.39
CA GLN A 256 -15.74 8.98 -15.12
C GLN A 256 -14.93 9.58 -16.29
N VAL A 257 -13.93 8.83 -16.80
CA VAL A 257 -13.14 9.23 -17.97
C VAL A 257 -14.04 9.36 -19.20
N ARG A 258 -14.96 8.42 -19.44
CA ARG A 258 -15.96 8.51 -20.51
C ARG A 258 -16.73 9.82 -20.45
N ALA A 259 -17.27 10.18 -19.29
CA ALA A 259 -18.04 11.41 -19.12
C ALA A 259 -17.23 12.66 -19.45
N LYS A 260 -15.95 12.71 -19.03
CA LYS A 260 -15.03 13.79 -19.39
C LYS A 260 -14.72 13.83 -20.89
N VAL A 261 -14.44 12.68 -21.48
CA VAL A 261 -14.09 12.58 -22.91
C VAL A 261 -15.27 12.96 -23.81
N LEU A 262 -16.51 12.61 -23.43
CA LEU A 262 -17.71 13.09 -24.13
C LEU A 262 -17.77 14.63 -24.15
N SER A 263 -17.44 15.28 -23.04
CA SER A 263 -17.38 16.75 -22.98
C SER A 263 -16.23 17.32 -23.81
N PHE A 264 -15.04 16.72 -23.73
CA PHE A 264 -13.85 17.18 -24.46
C PHE A 264 -13.99 17.05 -25.97
N ARG A 265 -14.72 16.04 -26.43
CA ARG A 265 -14.95 15.79 -27.85
C ARG A 265 -15.66 16.95 -28.54
N GLU A 266 -16.56 17.63 -27.83
CA GLU A 266 -17.36 18.75 -28.34
C GLU A 266 -16.67 20.12 -28.16
N MET A 267 -15.45 20.16 -27.61
CA MET A 267 -14.72 21.42 -27.40
C MET A 267 -14.07 21.95 -28.69
N GLU A 268 -13.96 23.28 -28.80
CA GLU A 268 -13.46 23.97 -29.99
C GLU A 268 -12.07 23.50 -30.43
N TYR A 269 -11.14 23.24 -29.50
CA TYR A 269 -9.81 22.75 -29.84
C TYR A 269 -9.83 21.36 -30.50
N THR A 270 -10.81 20.52 -30.14
CA THR A 270 -10.99 19.19 -30.72
C THR A 270 -11.54 19.30 -32.13
N LEU A 271 -12.56 20.13 -32.32
CA LEU A 271 -13.16 20.40 -33.63
C LEU A 271 -12.13 21.02 -34.58
N ALA A 272 -11.33 21.97 -34.10
CA ALA A 272 -10.25 22.57 -34.86
C ALA A 272 -9.15 21.55 -35.24
N ALA A 273 -8.74 20.68 -34.31
CA ALA A 273 -7.77 19.63 -34.60
C ALA A 273 -8.28 18.64 -35.66
N ARG A 274 -9.57 18.27 -35.59
CA ARG A 274 -10.22 17.41 -36.59
C ARG A 274 -10.31 18.10 -37.96
N ALA A 275 -10.69 19.38 -38.00
CA ALA A 275 -10.71 20.17 -39.23
C ALA A 275 -9.32 20.32 -39.86
N ALA A 276 -8.26 20.34 -39.03
CA ALA A 276 -6.87 20.33 -39.48
C ALA A 276 -6.36 18.94 -39.91
N GLY A 277 -7.22 17.91 -39.96
CA GLY A 277 -6.85 16.56 -40.41
C GLY A 277 -6.06 15.73 -39.38
N ALA A 278 -6.12 16.08 -38.09
CA ALA A 278 -5.49 15.26 -37.05
C ALA A 278 -6.17 13.88 -36.96
N SER A 279 -5.36 12.83 -36.84
CA SER A 279 -5.87 11.48 -36.58
C SER A 279 -6.50 11.36 -35.20
N ASP A 280 -7.45 10.44 -35.05
CA ASP A 280 -8.11 10.17 -33.76
C ASP A 280 -7.10 9.86 -32.64
N ALA A 281 -6.07 9.04 -32.94
CA ALA A 281 -5.00 8.74 -32.00
C ALA A 281 -4.25 10.02 -31.56
N ARG A 282 -3.96 10.92 -32.51
CA ARG A 282 -3.34 12.21 -32.17
C ARG A 282 -4.26 13.02 -31.26
N ILE A 283 -5.56 13.10 -31.55
CA ILE A 283 -6.52 13.83 -30.72
C ILE A 283 -6.58 13.23 -29.30
N ILE A 284 -6.66 11.91 -29.20
CA ILE A 284 -6.75 11.18 -27.93
C ILE A 284 -5.51 11.42 -27.06
N PHE A 285 -4.31 11.15 -27.59
CA PHE A 285 -3.08 11.20 -26.80
C PHE A 285 -2.53 12.62 -26.62
N ARG A 286 -2.85 13.57 -27.51
CA ARG A 286 -2.38 14.96 -27.44
C ARG A 286 -3.32 15.85 -26.63
N HIS A 287 -4.63 15.57 -26.64
CA HIS A 287 -5.64 16.46 -26.08
C HIS A 287 -6.52 15.76 -25.02
N MET A 288 -7.12 14.61 -25.33
CA MET A 288 -8.12 13.98 -24.43
C MET A 288 -7.51 13.46 -23.12
N LEU A 289 -6.55 12.52 -23.22
CA LEU A 289 -5.91 11.90 -22.06
C LEU A 289 -5.12 12.92 -21.23
N PRO A 290 -4.32 13.83 -21.82
CA PRO A 290 -3.67 14.89 -21.06
C PRO A 290 -4.65 15.78 -20.29
N ASN A 291 -5.80 16.13 -20.87
CA ASN A 291 -6.83 16.93 -20.18
C ASN A 291 -7.52 16.15 -19.05
N ALA A 292 -7.65 14.82 -19.18
CA ALA A 292 -8.22 13.96 -18.13
C ALA A 292 -7.18 13.56 -17.05
N PHE A 293 -5.89 13.76 -17.28
CA PHE A 293 -4.80 13.18 -16.48
C PHE A 293 -4.88 13.55 -15.00
N SER A 294 -5.13 14.82 -14.71
CA SER A 294 -5.37 15.33 -13.35
C SER A 294 -6.46 14.56 -12.61
N HIS A 295 -7.58 14.29 -13.28
CA HIS A 295 -8.69 13.54 -12.69
C HIS A 295 -8.35 12.05 -12.53
N ILE A 296 -7.69 11.45 -13.54
CA ILE A 296 -7.25 10.06 -13.50
C ILE A 296 -6.33 9.81 -12.31
N ILE A 297 -5.33 10.67 -12.09
CA ILE A 297 -4.39 10.54 -10.97
C ILE A 297 -5.11 10.62 -9.62
N VAL A 298 -6.01 11.58 -9.47
CA VAL A 298 -6.74 11.78 -8.21
C VAL A 298 -7.58 10.55 -7.88
N VAL A 299 -8.38 10.08 -8.84
CA VAL A 299 -9.22 8.88 -8.66
C VAL A 299 -8.37 7.64 -8.40
N ALA A 300 -7.26 7.48 -9.13
CA ALA A 300 -6.36 6.36 -8.94
C ALA A 300 -5.72 6.35 -7.54
N THR A 301 -5.30 7.51 -7.04
CA THR A 301 -4.68 7.61 -5.71
C THR A 301 -5.68 7.25 -4.61
N LEU A 302 -6.93 7.72 -4.75
CA LEU A 302 -8.02 7.39 -3.82
C LEU A 302 -8.49 5.93 -3.91
N ALA A 303 -8.12 5.19 -4.98
CA ALA A 303 -8.44 3.77 -5.12
C ALA A 303 -7.43 2.86 -4.39
N ILE A 304 -6.20 3.32 -4.12
CA ILE A 304 -5.16 2.50 -3.47
C ILE A 304 -5.62 1.93 -2.10
N PRO A 305 -6.21 2.72 -1.19
CA PRO A 305 -6.69 2.21 0.09
C PRO A 305 -7.73 1.08 -0.07
N GLY A 306 -8.66 1.23 -1.01
CA GLY A 306 -9.66 0.21 -1.32
C GLY A 306 -9.02 -1.09 -1.80
N MET A 307 -7.99 -0.99 -2.65
CA MET A 307 -7.24 -2.14 -3.15
C MET A 307 -6.47 -2.88 -2.04
N ILE A 308 -5.85 -2.16 -1.11
CA ILE A 308 -5.17 -2.73 0.07
C ILE A 308 -6.17 -3.45 0.97
N LEU A 309 -7.33 -2.84 1.24
CA LEU A 309 -8.38 -3.46 2.03
C LEU A 309 -8.95 -4.70 1.35
N ALA A 310 -9.09 -4.69 0.02
CA ALA A 310 -9.58 -5.83 -0.74
C ALA A 310 -8.61 -7.02 -0.69
N GLU A 311 -7.30 -6.79 -0.84
CA GLU A 311 -6.27 -7.82 -0.63
C GLU A 311 -6.31 -8.35 0.80
N THR A 312 -6.36 -7.43 1.76
CA THR A 312 -6.40 -7.77 3.19
C THR A 312 -7.61 -8.67 3.49
N ALA A 313 -8.79 -8.34 2.96
CA ALA A 313 -10.01 -9.11 3.15
C ALA A 313 -9.92 -10.52 2.55
N LEU A 314 -9.41 -10.67 1.32
CA LEU A 314 -9.24 -11.99 0.71
C LEU A 314 -8.22 -12.84 1.46
N SER A 315 -7.09 -12.27 1.84
CA SER A 315 -6.03 -12.98 2.58
C SER A 315 -6.49 -13.33 4.00
N PHE A 316 -7.26 -12.46 4.65
CA PHE A 316 -7.90 -12.73 5.94
C PHE A 316 -8.88 -13.91 5.85
N LEU A 317 -9.65 -14.01 4.76
CA LEU A 317 -10.53 -15.16 4.48
C LEU A 317 -9.76 -16.42 4.06
N GLY A 318 -8.43 -16.36 3.94
CA GLY A 318 -7.62 -17.47 3.48
C GLY A 318 -7.80 -17.82 2.01
N LEU A 319 -8.19 -16.85 1.17
CA LEU A 319 -8.33 -16.99 -0.28
C LEU A 319 -7.29 -16.17 -1.06
N GLY A 320 -6.65 -15.20 -0.41
CA GLY A 320 -5.61 -14.38 -1.01
C GLY A 320 -4.22 -15.04 -0.99
N ILE A 321 -3.24 -14.31 -0.46
CA ILE A 321 -1.86 -14.75 -0.35
C ILE A 321 -1.77 -15.91 0.65
N GLN A 322 -1.01 -16.95 0.28
CA GLN A 322 -0.87 -18.19 1.06
C GLN A 322 0.59 -18.45 1.44
N PRO A 323 0.83 -19.25 2.50
CA PRO A 323 2.16 -19.77 2.81
C PRO A 323 2.85 -20.41 1.59
N PRO A 324 4.17 -20.25 1.43
CA PRO A 324 5.11 -19.65 2.38
C PRO A 324 5.15 -18.10 2.34
N GLN A 325 4.37 -17.44 1.47
CA GLN A 325 4.34 -15.98 1.44
C GLN A 325 3.56 -15.40 2.61
N THR A 326 3.85 -14.14 2.93
CA THR A 326 3.18 -13.37 3.97
C THR A 326 2.65 -12.05 3.40
N SER A 327 1.49 -11.62 3.88
CA SER A 327 0.90 -10.29 3.66
C SER A 327 0.23 -9.88 4.96
N TRP A 328 -0.05 -8.59 5.16
CA TRP A 328 -0.72 -8.16 6.40
C TRP A 328 -2.09 -8.81 6.58
N GLY A 329 -2.84 -9.02 5.49
CA GLY A 329 -4.10 -9.77 5.54
C GLY A 329 -3.92 -11.24 5.89
N ALA A 330 -2.88 -11.89 5.37
CA ALA A 330 -2.60 -13.29 5.66
C ALA A 330 -2.24 -13.50 7.15
N LEU A 331 -1.50 -12.56 7.75
CA LEU A 331 -1.16 -12.60 9.17
C LEU A 331 -2.38 -12.41 10.07
N LEU A 332 -3.37 -11.64 9.62
CA LEU A 332 -4.61 -11.44 10.36
C LEU A 332 -5.57 -12.63 10.30
N LYS A 333 -5.30 -13.66 9.48
CA LYS A 333 -6.18 -14.84 9.38
C LYS A 333 -6.43 -15.50 10.75
N GLN A 334 -5.40 -15.60 11.59
CA GLN A 334 -5.50 -16.21 12.92
C GLN A 334 -6.40 -15.40 13.88
N ALA A 335 -6.54 -14.10 13.64
CA ALA A 335 -7.42 -13.23 14.42
C ALA A 335 -8.92 -13.56 14.27
N GLN A 336 -9.28 -14.47 13.36
CA GLN A 336 -10.64 -15.02 13.28
C GLN A 336 -11.02 -15.87 14.50
N LEU A 337 -10.02 -16.41 15.22
CA LEU A 337 -10.24 -17.23 16.40
C LEU A 337 -10.37 -16.34 17.65
N VAL A 338 -11.47 -16.49 18.38
CA VAL A 338 -11.73 -15.74 19.63
C VAL A 338 -10.64 -15.99 20.68
N SER A 339 -10.05 -17.18 20.71
CA SER A 339 -8.91 -17.50 21.59
C SER A 339 -7.71 -16.59 21.33
N VAL A 340 -7.38 -16.36 20.05
CA VAL A 340 -6.27 -15.49 19.63
C VAL A 340 -6.50 -14.05 20.08
N LEU A 341 -7.72 -13.54 19.91
CA LEU A 341 -8.07 -12.19 20.34
C LEU A 341 -7.90 -11.96 21.85
N LEU A 342 -8.16 -12.98 22.67
CA LEU A 342 -8.11 -12.88 24.12
C LEU A 342 -6.73 -13.16 24.71
N GLN A 343 -5.96 -14.04 24.06
CA GLN A 343 -4.75 -14.62 24.66
C GLN A 343 -3.46 -14.26 23.90
N GLN A 344 -3.56 -14.05 22.60
CA GLN A 344 -2.44 -13.71 21.72
C GLN A 344 -2.69 -12.39 20.98
N PRO A 345 -2.96 -11.28 21.68
CA PRO A 345 -3.35 -10.01 21.06
C PRO A 345 -2.27 -9.40 20.15
N TRP A 346 -1.00 -9.79 20.30
CA TRP A 346 0.08 -9.33 19.42
C TRP A 346 -0.09 -9.79 17.97
N LEU A 347 -0.84 -10.87 17.71
CA LEU A 347 -1.17 -11.30 16.35
C LEU A 347 -2.07 -10.29 15.60
N LEU A 348 -2.61 -9.28 16.29
CA LEU A 348 -3.37 -8.17 15.71
C LEU A 348 -2.48 -7.00 15.25
N ILE A 349 -1.19 -7.00 15.58
CA ILE A 349 -0.23 -5.95 15.18
C ILE A 349 -0.28 -5.63 13.66
N PRO A 350 -0.41 -6.60 12.74
CA PRO A 350 -0.52 -6.28 11.31
C PRO A 350 -1.71 -5.36 10.96
N ALA A 351 -2.79 -5.38 11.75
CA ALA A 351 -3.95 -4.51 11.52
C ALA A 351 -3.59 -3.02 11.68
N PHE A 352 -2.68 -2.70 12.61
CA PHE A 352 -2.17 -1.34 12.76
C PHE A 352 -1.50 -0.86 11.46
N PHE A 353 -0.70 -1.71 10.81
CA PHE A 353 -0.02 -1.36 9.56
C PHE A 353 -1.00 -1.18 8.40
N VAL A 354 -2.02 -2.03 8.31
CA VAL A 354 -3.12 -1.86 7.33
C VAL A 354 -3.81 -0.51 7.53
N ILE A 355 -4.22 -0.21 8.77
CA ILE A 355 -4.91 1.05 9.11
C ILE A 355 -4.01 2.25 8.79
N ALA A 356 -2.74 2.20 9.19
CA ALA A 356 -1.77 3.26 8.93
C ALA A 356 -1.59 3.47 7.41
N ALA A 357 -1.44 2.42 6.62
CA ALA A 357 -1.32 2.51 5.17
C ALA A 357 -2.58 3.13 4.55
N VAL A 358 -3.76 2.64 4.91
CA VAL A 358 -5.06 3.13 4.40
C VAL A 358 -5.27 4.61 4.71
N LEU A 359 -5.05 5.02 5.97
CA LEU A 359 -5.21 6.42 6.37
C LEU A 359 -4.21 7.35 5.67
N THR A 360 -2.95 6.94 5.57
CA THR A 360 -1.91 7.77 4.96
C THR A 360 -2.10 7.92 3.46
N PHE A 361 -2.50 6.86 2.75
CA PHE A 361 -2.89 6.96 1.34
C PHE A 361 -4.12 7.86 1.13
N ASN A 362 -5.13 7.79 2.00
CA ASN A 362 -6.27 8.70 1.94
C ASN A 362 -5.85 10.16 2.11
N PHE A 363 -5.03 10.48 3.12
CA PHE A 363 -4.55 11.86 3.33
C PHE A 363 -3.71 12.38 2.17
N VAL A 364 -2.85 11.53 1.58
CA VAL A 364 -2.07 11.89 0.39
C VAL A 364 -2.99 12.08 -0.82
N GLY A 365 -3.99 11.22 -1.00
CA GLY A 365 -4.97 11.32 -2.09
C GLY A 365 -5.82 12.58 -2.02
N ASP A 366 -6.34 12.92 -0.84
CA ASP A 366 -7.09 14.16 -0.61
C ASP A 366 -6.21 15.39 -0.81
N GLY A 367 -4.98 15.38 -0.28
CA GLY A 367 -4.04 16.47 -0.51
C GLY A 367 -3.70 16.68 -1.98
N LEU A 368 -3.59 15.60 -2.75
CA LEU A 368 -3.36 15.66 -4.19
C LEU A 368 -4.59 16.18 -4.94
N ARG A 369 -5.79 15.75 -4.54
CA ARG A 369 -7.06 16.27 -5.06
C ARG A 369 -7.17 17.77 -4.86
N ASP A 370 -6.95 18.24 -3.64
CA ASP A 370 -7.03 19.66 -3.28
C ASP A 370 -6.00 20.50 -4.05
N ALA A 371 -4.80 19.95 -4.25
CA ALA A 371 -3.73 20.63 -4.96
C ALA A 371 -4.02 20.79 -6.47
N VAL A 372 -4.71 19.81 -7.05
CA VAL A 372 -5.07 19.76 -8.48
C VAL A 372 -6.35 20.53 -8.78
N ASP A 373 -7.22 20.76 -7.79
CA ASP A 373 -8.45 21.55 -7.97
C ASP A 373 -8.12 23.03 -8.31
N PRO A 374 -8.57 23.56 -9.47
CA PRO A 374 -8.39 24.97 -9.81
C PRO A 374 -9.10 25.94 -8.85
N TYR A 375 -10.14 25.47 -8.15
CA TYR A 375 -11.04 26.29 -7.32
C TYR A 375 -10.79 26.16 -5.81
N SER A 376 -9.78 25.41 -5.37
CA SER A 376 -9.36 25.39 -3.97
C SER A 376 -8.70 26.74 -3.61
N LEU A 377 -9.51 27.66 -3.11
CA LEU A 377 -9.13 28.98 -2.60
C LEU A 377 -8.64 28.90 -1.16
#